data_AF-A0A9E3E3K8-F1
#
_entry.id   AF-A0A9E3E3K8-F1
#
_cell.length_a   1.000
_cell.length_b   1.000
_cell.length_c   1.000
_cell.angle_alpha   90.00
_cell.angle_beta   90.00
_cell.angle_gamma   90.00
#
_symmetry.space_group_name_H-M   'P 1'
#
loop_
_entity.id
_entity.type
_entity.pdbx_description
1 polymer ?
#
loop_
_entity_poly.entity_id
_entity_poly.type
_entity_poly.pdbx_seq_one_letter_code
_entity_poly.pdbx_strand_id
1 'polypeptide(L)'
;KFIAEHKLNEVFPGAESELGIVVQGGLYNGLLLALKTLGLADAFGAGRVPILALNCVYPLVPEEITQFCAGKKAVLVLEEGQPEFIEQEIATILRRADVPGKLHGKDCMHMAGDYNVEALVRGLSKFLGQHAQHLDLSGGTAWLQKVSQTKIKAGELLPALPLRPPGFCVGCPERPVFSAMKLVAQDIGRPHVSMDVGCHCFGSFEPFSQGNTLLGYGMSLASAAGVSPMSSKRPVAIMGDGGFWHNGLLSGVASNLLNKGDGVLIVMKNGYASATGTQELLSSPPEDARMVAVGNSAADADRTIEDTLTGLGVKWLRTVNNYKVGEVSKVYKEAMQTDYRGLKVIIAEGECQLERQRRLKPEVAQRLSKGERHVRVKYGVDEDTCTGDHSCIRLSGCPTLTVKDNPDPLRVDPVATVIDGCVGCGLCGENSHAAVLCPSFYRAEVVQNPTLLDRWVAKL
;
A
#
# COMPACT_ATOMS: atom_id res chain seq x y z
N LYS A 1 5.03 13.02 28.26
CA LYS A 1 4.91 14.49 28.47
C LYS A 1 4.11 15.17 27.35
N PHE A 2 4.60 15.25 26.11
CA PHE A 2 3.87 15.89 25.00
C PHE A 2 2.44 15.37 24.82
N ILE A 3 2.26 14.04 24.82
CA ILE A 3 0.94 13.38 24.68
C ILE A 3 -0.04 13.84 25.78
N ALA A 4 0.39 13.78 27.05
CA ALA A 4 -0.42 14.15 28.21
C ALA A 4 -0.75 15.65 28.24
N GLU A 5 0.22 16.52 27.94
CA GLU A 5 0.04 17.98 27.92
C GLU A 5 -0.97 18.42 26.85
N HIS A 6 -0.96 17.75 25.70
CA HIS A 6 -1.87 18.04 24.58
C HIS A 6 -3.14 17.18 24.60
N LYS A 7 -3.31 16.31 25.61
CA LYS A 7 -4.47 15.41 25.78
C LYS A 7 -4.81 14.66 24.49
N LEU A 8 -3.80 14.05 23.87
CA LEU A 8 -4.00 13.38 22.58
C LEU A 8 -4.83 12.11 22.72
N ASN A 9 -4.76 11.42 23.86
CA ASN A 9 -5.63 10.30 24.19
C ASN A 9 -6.94 10.80 24.81
N GLU A 10 -8.03 10.05 24.59
CA GLU A 10 -9.37 10.46 24.98
C GLU A 10 -9.99 9.45 25.97
N VAL A 11 -10.70 9.96 26.97
CA VAL A 11 -11.45 9.14 27.93
C VAL A 11 -12.94 9.40 27.73
N PHE A 12 -13.67 8.35 27.41
CA PHE A 12 -15.13 8.37 27.28
C PHE A 12 -15.75 7.74 28.54
N PRO A 13 -16.63 8.46 29.26
CA PRO A 13 -17.25 7.94 30.46
C PRO A 13 -18.28 6.85 30.14
N GLY A 14 -18.63 6.05 31.14
CA GLY A 14 -19.67 5.03 31.05
C GLY A 14 -20.23 4.68 32.43
N ALA A 15 -21.46 4.18 32.48
CA ALA A 15 -22.15 3.80 33.73
C ALA A 15 -21.52 2.58 34.43
N GLU A 16 -20.89 1.67 33.69
CA GLU A 16 -20.22 0.47 34.21
C GLU A 16 -18.82 0.81 34.76
N SER A 17 -18.75 1.60 35.84
CA SER A 17 -17.51 2.17 36.36
C SER A 17 -16.48 1.15 36.85
N GLU A 18 -16.92 -0.07 37.18
CA GLU A 18 -16.05 -1.18 37.61
C GLU A 18 -15.36 -1.88 36.42
N LEU A 19 -15.74 -1.57 35.18
CA LEU A 19 -15.14 -2.10 33.96
C LEU A 19 -14.44 -0.99 33.17
N GLY A 20 -13.54 -1.38 32.27
CA GLY A 20 -12.95 -0.46 31.31
C GLY A 20 -12.49 -1.15 30.04
N ILE A 21 -12.44 -0.38 28.95
CA ILE A 21 -11.85 -0.80 27.69
C ILE A 21 -10.73 0.18 27.35
N VAL A 22 -9.52 -0.33 27.12
CA VAL A 22 -8.43 0.43 26.50
C VAL A 22 -8.36 0.01 25.04
N VAL A 23 -8.45 0.95 24.11
CA VAL A 23 -8.57 0.65 22.68
C VAL A 23 -7.53 1.42 21.87
N GLN A 24 -6.86 0.73 20.96
CA GLN A 24 -6.07 1.38 19.92
C GLN A 24 -6.97 2.31 19.11
N GLY A 25 -6.62 3.59 18.98
CA GLY A 25 -7.52 4.63 18.47
C GLY A 25 -8.18 4.31 17.12
N GLY A 26 -7.45 3.65 16.20
CA GLY A 26 -7.98 3.20 14.92
C GLY A 26 -9.17 2.23 15.01
N LEU A 27 -9.34 1.53 16.14
CA LEU A 27 -10.41 0.57 16.40
C LEU A 27 -11.62 1.19 17.10
N TYR A 28 -11.53 2.44 17.57
CA TYR A 28 -12.55 3.08 18.39
C TYR A 28 -13.94 3.07 17.72
N ASN A 29 -14.01 3.43 16.44
CA ASN A 29 -15.28 3.46 15.71
C ASN A 29 -15.88 2.06 15.53
N GLY A 30 -15.03 1.05 15.29
CA GLY A 30 -15.45 -0.35 15.26
C GLY A 30 -15.98 -0.82 16.62
N LEU A 31 -15.30 -0.43 17.70
CA LEU A 31 -15.71 -0.71 19.07
C LEU A 31 -17.08 -0.10 19.38
N LEU A 32 -17.31 1.18 19.05
CA LEU A 32 -18.61 1.82 19.28
C LEU A 32 -19.74 1.11 18.53
N LEU A 33 -19.50 0.71 17.27
CA LEU A 33 -20.48 -0.04 16.50
C LEU A 33 -20.76 -1.42 17.11
N ALA A 34 -19.73 -2.09 17.64
CA ALA A 34 -19.88 -3.37 18.34
C ALA A 34 -20.67 -3.20 19.66
N LEU A 35 -20.37 -2.18 20.46
CA LEU A 35 -21.11 -1.85 21.68
C LEU A 35 -22.57 -1.50 21.37
N LYS A 36 -22.84 -0.71 20.32
CA LYS A 36 -24.21 -0.43 19.87
C LYS A 36 -24.95 -1.70 19.47
N THR A 37 -24.26 -2.62 18.79
CA THR A 37 -24.82 -3.93 18.42
C THR A 37 -25.17 -4.79 19.64
N LEU A 38 -24.40 -4.63 20.73
CA LEU A 38 -24.68 -5.24 22.04
C LEU A 38 -25.73 -4.47 22.87
N GLY A 39 -26.29 -3.36 22.37
CA GLY A 39 -27.21 -2.52 23.15
C GLY A 39 -26.54 -1.70 24.26
N LEU A 40 -25.21 -1.55 24.20
CA LEU A 40 -24.38 -0.87 25.20
C LEU A 40 -23.87 0.50 24.74
N ALA A 41 -24.28 0.96 23.56
CA ALA A 41 -24.05 2.33 23.10
C ALA A 41 -25.23 2.84 22.29
N ASP A 42 -25.45 4.15 22.31
CA ASP A 42 -26.50 4.80 21.52
C ASP A 42 -26.04 5.16 20.10
N ALA A 43 -26.90 5.84 19.33
CA ALA A 43 -26.58 6.27 17.97
C ALA A 43 -25.59 7.45 17.90
N PHE A 44 -25.33 8.12 19.02
CA PHE A 44 -24.45 9.29 19.12
C PHE A 44 -23.07 8.95 19.72
N GLY A 45 -22.84 7.67 20.06
CA GLY A 45 -21.56 7.18 20.57
C GLY A 45 -21.44 7.19 22.09
N ALA A 46 -22.52 7.47 22.83
CA ALA A 46 -22.51 7.36 24.28
C ALA A 46 -22.58 5.89 24.70
N GLY A 47 -21.47 5.37 25.23
CA GLY A 47 -21.33 3.98 25.68
C GLY A 47 -21.63 3.79 27.18
N ARG A 48 -22.02 2.58 27.55
CA ARG A 48 -22.19 2.17 28.96
C ARG A 48 -20.89 1.78 29.63
N VAL A 49 -19.91 1.29 28.88
CA VAL A 49 -18.60 0.88 29.42
C VAL A 49 -17.60 2.02 29.22
N PRO A 50 -16.86 2.47 30.25
CA PRO A 50 -15.82 3.48 30.09
C PRO A 50 -14.73 3.05 29.10
N ILE A 51 -14.25 3.98 28.28
CA ILE A 51 -13.25 3.72 27.24
C ILE A 51 -12.07 4.69 27.38
N LEU A 52 -10.85 4.19 27.31
CA LEU A 52 -9.63 4.96 27.05
C LEU A 52 -9.20 4.70 25.60
N ALA A 53 -9.36 5.68 24.73
CA ALA A 53 -8.93 5.62 23.35
C ALA A 53 -7.48 6.13 23.23
N LEU A 54 -6.58 5.22 22.87
CA LEU A 54 -5.16 5.48 22.65
C LEU A 54 -4.94 5.96 21.21
N ASN A 55 -5.06 7.28 20.99
CA ASN A 55 -4.71 7.89 19.70
C ASN A 55 -3.18 7.94 19.51
N CYS A 56 -2.41 7.93 20.60
CA CYS A 56 -0.97 7.72 20.59
C CYS A 56 -0.64 6.38 21.26
N VAL A 57 -0.22 5.41 20.44
CA VAL A 57 0.08 4.04 20.88
C VAL A 57 1.55 3.81 21.21
N TYR A 58 2.42 4.75 20.85
CA TYR A 58 3.83 4.71 21.21
C TYR A 58 4.43 6.13 21.33
N PRO A 59 5.09 6.47 22.46
CA PRO A 59 5.09 5.71 23.71
C PRO A 59 3.72 5.77 24.40
N LEU A 60 3.39 4.78 25.23
CA LEU A 60 2.22 4.84 26.12
C LEU A 60 2.42 5.88 27.24
N VAL A 61 1.32 6.34 27.84
CA VAL A 61 1.34 7.29 28.97
C VAL A 61 0.92 6.57 30.26
N PRO A 62 1.88 6.17 31.12
CA PRO A 62 1.59 5.38 32.31
C PRO A 62 0.57 6.04 33.25
N GLU A 63 0.62 7.36 33.41
CA GLU A 63 -0.27 8.10 34.30
C GLU A 63 -1.73 8.05 33.83
N GLU A 64 -1.98 8.21 32.52
CA GLU A 64 -3.33 8.11 31.94
C GLU A 64 -3.89 6.69 32.09
N ILE A 65 -3.07 5.67 31.84
CA ILE A 65 -3.47 4.26 31.95
C ILE A 65 -3.77 3.89 33.40
N THR A 66 -2.88 4.23 34.33
CA THR A 66 -3.08 3.93 35.76
C THR A 66 -4.29 4.66 36.33
N GLN A 67 -4.48 5.93 35.99
CA GLN A 67 -5.65 6.70 36.40
C GLN A 67 -6.96 6.12 35.83
N PHE A 68 -6.97 5.73 34.55
CA PHE A 68 -8.14 5.11 33.94
C PHE A 68 -8.48 3.76 34.59
N CYS A 69 -7.47 2.93 34.87
CA CYS A 69 -7.64 1.61 35.45
C CYS A 69 -7.91 1.62 36.97
N ALA A 70 -7.71 2.74 37.65
CA ALA A 70 -7.97 2.87 39.08
C ALA A 70 -9.42 2.53 39.42
N GLY A 71 -9.61 1.66 40.43
CA GLY A 71 -10.93 1.23 40.91
C GLY A 71 -11.68 0.24 40.00
N LYS A 72 -11.12 -0.14 38.84
CA LYS A 72 -11.75 -1.13 37.95
C LYS A 72 -11.40 -2.55 38.36
N LYS A 73 -12.42 -3.43 38.33
CA LYS A 73 -12.28 -4.87 38.57
C LYS A 73 -11.64 -5.57 37.37
N ALA A 74 -12.00 -5.16 36.16
CA ALA A 74 -11.50 -5.75 34.93
C ALA A 74 -11.37 -4.71 33.80
N VAL A 75 -10.32 -4.84 32.99
CA VAL A 75 -10.03 -3.97 31.84
C VAL A 75 -9.71 -4.84 30.63
N LEU A 76 -10.34 -4.54 29.49
CA LEU A 76 -10.06 -5.18 28.20
C LEU A 76 -9.20 -4.28 27.32
N VAL A 77 -8.07 -4.78 26.83
CA VAL A 77 -7.23 -4.14 25.83
C VAL A 77 -7.64 -4.62 24.46
N LEU A 78 -7.99 -3.69 23.58
CA LEU A 78 -8.28 -3.94 22.18
C LEU A 78 -7.14 -3.40 21.33
N GLU A 79 -6.25 -4.30 20.92
CA GLU A 79 -5.14 -4.02 20.01
C GLU A 79 -5.13 -4.99 18.83
N GLU A 80 -4.87 -4.46 17.64
CA GLU A 80 -4.51 -5.25 16.48
C GLU A 80 -2.99 -5.37 16.41
N GLY A 81 -2.49 -6.57 16.16
CA GLY A 81 -1.05 -6.84 16.15
C GLY A 81 -0.69 -8.17 16.80
N GLN A 82 0.43 -8.73 16.34
CA GLN A 82 1.06 -9.92 16.90
C GLN A 82 2.58 -9.70 16.91
N PRO A 83 3.26 -9.79 18.07
CA PRO A 83 2.71 -9.97 19.42
C PRO A 83 1.88 -8.78 19.94
N GLU A 84 1.18 -9.01 21.06
CA GLU A 84 0.32 -8.08 21.80
C GLU A 84 1.13 -7.06 22.64
N PHE A 85 1.88 -6.19 21.96
CA PHE A 85 2.82 -5.28 22.62
C PHE A 85 2.14 -4.25 23.53
N ILE A 86 0.96 -3.74 23.17
CA ILE A 86 0.25 -2.74 23.98
C ILE A 86 -0.29 -3.40 25.26
N GLU A 87 -0.87 -4.59 25.17
CA GLU A 87 -1.32 -5.38 26.31
C GLU A 87 -0.16 -5.69 27.26
N GLN A 88 0.98 -6.13 26.73
CA GLN A 88 2.19 -6.43 27.53
C GLN A 88 2.74 -5.18 28.25
N GLU A 89 2.78 -4.03 27.58
CA GLU A 89 3.24 -2.78 28.16
C GLU A 89 2.27 -2.28 29.24
N ILE A 90 0.96 -2.31 28.97
CA ILE A 90 -0.08 -1.97 29.96
C ILE A 90 0.01 -2.90 31.17
N ALA A 91 0.19 -4.20 30.98
CA ALA A 91 0.38 -5.15 32.07
C ALA A 91 1.55 -4.72 32.98
N THR A 92 2.67 -4.35 32.38
CA THR A 92 3.85 -3.87 33.11
C THR A 92 3.58 -2.57 33.86
N ILE A 93 2.92 -1.60 33.21
CA ILE A 93 2.53 -0.31 33.81
C ILE A 93 1.65 -0.53 35.04
N LEU A 94 0.59 -1.33 34.91
CA LEU A 94 -0.37 -1.57 35.99
C LEU A 94 0.27 -2.30 37.17
N ARG A 95 1.14 -3.28 36.91
CA ARG A 95 1.83 -4.02 37.99
C ARG A 95 2.85 -3.18 38.73
N ARG A 96 3.55 -2.26 38.06
CA ARG A 96 4.48 -1.32 38.71
C ARG A 96 3.79 -0.28 39.58
N ALA A 97 2.52 0.04 39.27
CA ALA A 97 1.71 0.99 40.01
C ALA A 97 0.75 0.33 41.01
N ASP A 98 0.89 -0.98 41.26
CA ASP A 98 0.04 -1.77 42.15
C ASP A 98 -1.47 -1.64 41.87
N VAL A 99 -1.86 -1.50 40.60
CA VAL A 99 -3.27 -1.45 40.19
C VAL A 99 -3.82 -2.88 40.10
N PRO A 100 -4.80 -3.28 40.94
CA PRO A 100 -5.14 -4.69 41.15
C PRO A 100 -6.05 -5.32 40.08
N GLY A 101 -6.68 -4.50 39.22
CA GLY A 101 -7.65 -4.96 38.23
C GLY A 101 -7.13 -6.06 37.31
N LYS A 102 -8.03 -6.97 36.89
CA LYS A 102 -7.70 -8.01 35.90
C LYS A 102 -7.55 -7.38 34.52
N LEU A 103 -6.45 -7.67 33.84
CA LEU A 103 -6.22 -7.26 32.47
C LEU A 103 -6.59 -8.41 31.53
N HIS A 104 -7.35 -8.08 30.50
CA HIS A 104 -7.74 -8.96 29.41
C HIS A 104 -7.33 -8.35 28.08
N GLY A 105 -7.20 -9.16 27.05
CA GLY A 105 -6.92 -8.73 25.69
C GLY A 105 -6.99 -9.91 24.74
N LYS A 106 -5.84 -10.49 24.34
CA LYS A 106 -5.78 -11.67 23.46
C LYS A 106 -6.34 -12.96 24.05
N ASP A 107 -6.64 -13.00 25.36
CA ASP A 107 -7.42 -14.09 25.94
C ASP A 107 -8.90 -14.01 25.54
N CYS A 108 -9.41 -12.81 25.26
CA CYS A 108 -10.79 -12.55 24.79
C CYS A 108 -10.87 -12.36 23.28
N MET A 109 -9.83 -11.80 22.68
CA MET A 109 -9.72 -11.49 21.25
C MET A 109 -8.83 -12.48 20.52
N HIS A 110 -8.89 -12.54 19.19
CA HIS A 110 -7.96 -13.37 18.43
C HIS A 110 -6.57 -12.69 18.34
N MET A 111 -5.51 -13.51 18.22
CA MET A 111 -4.12 -13.02 18.17
C MET A 111 -3.83 -12.22 16.89
N ALA A 112 -4.33 -12.70 15.75
CA ALA A 112 -3.98 -12.19 14.43
C ALA A 112 -5.19 -12.02 13.52
N GLY A 113 -5.11 -11.00 12.66
CA GLY A 113 -6.17 -10.60 11.72
C GLY A 113 -6.88 -9.33 12.17
N ASP A 114 -7.88 -8.93 11.40
CA ASP A 114 -8.59 -7.67 11.61
C ASP A 114 -9.69 -7.79 12.68
N TYR A 115 -9.81 -6.77 13.50
CA TYR A 115 -10.86 -6.61 14.52
C TYR A 115 -12.06 -5.92 13.89
N ASN A 116 -12.67 -6.60 12.91
CA ASN A 116 -13.96 -6.19 12.39
C ASN A 116 -15.06 -6.27 13.47
N VAL A 117 -16.23 -5.69 13.19
CA VAL A 117 -17.36 -5.65 14.14
C VAL A 117 -17.75 -7.04 14.64
N GLU A 118 -17.67 -8.08 13.80
CA GLU A 118 -17.99 -9.44 14.21
C GLU A 118 -16.98 -9.98 15.25
N ALA A 119 -15.69 -9.77 15.02
CA ALA A 119 -14.65 -10.15 15.98
C ALA A 119 -14.81 -9.39 17.30
N LEU A 120 -15.07 -8.08 17.24
CA LEU A 120 -15.28 -7.23 18.41
C LEU A 120 -16.51 -7.65 19.21
N VAL A 121 -17.67 -7.90 18.57
CA VAL A 121 -18.88 -8.35 19.26
C VAL A 121 -18.63 -9.68 19.98
N ARG A 122 -17.91 -10.64 19.36
CA ARG A 122 -17.58 -11.92 19.99
C ARG A 122 -16.67 -11.74 21.21
N GLY A 123 -15.59 -10.98 21.08
CA GLY A 123 -14.65 -10.76 22.17
C GLY A 123 -15.23 -9.94 23.33
N LEU A 124 -15.99 -8.89 23.02
CA LEU A 124 -16.72 -8.11 24.02
C LEU A 124 -17.75 -8.97 24.75
N SER A 125 -18.51 -9.82 24.04
CA SER A 125 -19.47 -10.73 24.67
C SER A 125 -18.79 -11.69 25.64
N LYS A 126 -17.58 -12.19 25.29
CA LYS A 126 -16.79 -13.06 26.16
C LYS A 126 -16.32 -12.32 27.41
N PHE A 127 -15.75 -11.12 27.26
CA PHE A 127 -15.29 -10.30 28.38
C PHE A 127 -16.44 -9.90 29.32
N LEU A 128 -17.53 -9.36 28.76
CA LEU A 128 -18.68 -8.90 29.53
C LEU A 128 -19.44 -10.05 30.18
N GLY A 129 -19.55 -11.21 29.54
CA GLY A 129 -20.13 -12.40 30.16
C GLY A 129 -19.39 -12.90 31.39
N GLN A 130 -18.08 -12.58 31.52
CA GLN A 130 -17.29 -12.93 32.69
C GLN A 130 -17.42 -11.92 33.83
N HIS A 131 -17.55 -10.63 33.53
CA HIS A 131 -17.42 -9.56 34.52
C HIS A 131 -18.66 -8.66 34.71
N ALA A 132 -19.68 -8.79 33.86
CA ALA A 132 -20.92 -8.00 33.91
C ALA A 132 -22.14 -8.84 33.49
N GLN A 133 -22.41 -9.90 34.26
CA GLN A 133 -23.54 -10.82 34.02
C GLN A 133 -24.93 -10.15 34.13
N HIS A 134 -25.01 -8.96 34.72
CA HIS A 134 -26.23 -8.15 34.79
C HIS A 134 -26.58 -7.46 33.47
N LEU A 135 -25.68 -7.42 32.50
CA LEU A 135 -25.93 -6.84 31.19
C LEU A 135 -26.62 -7.85 30.27
N ASP A 136 -27.67 -7.41 29.57
CA ASP A 136 -28.29 -8.19 28.52
C ASP A 136 -27.44 -8.11 27.23
N LEU A 137 -26.82 -9.24 26.87
CA LEU A 137 -26.00 -9.38 25.67
C LEU A 137 -26.72 -10.13 24.53
N SER A 138 -28.00 -10.46 24.71
CA SER A 138 -28.78 -11.27 23.76
C SER A 138 -28.87 -10.65 22.37
N GLY A 139 -28.87 -9.32 22.28
CA GLY A 139 -28.85 -8.57 21.02
C GLY A 139 -27.61 -8.88 20.17
N GLY A 140 -26.43 -8.98 20.80
CA GLY A 140 -25.19 -9.35 20.13
C GLY A 140 -25.21 -10.80 19.63
N THR A 141 -25.71 -11.73 20.45
CA THR A 141 -25.87 -13.13 20.06
C THR A 141 -26.81 -13.29 18.87
N ALA A 142 -27.97 -12.64 18.89
CA ALA A 142 -28.92 -12.66 17.78
C ALA A 142 -28.33 -12.05 16.50
N TRP A 143 -27.58 -10.96 16.63
CA TRP A 143 -26.90 -10.34 15.49
C TRP A 143 -25.86 -11.27 14.86
N LEU A 144 -25.00 -11.92 15.68
CA LEU A 144 -24.02 -12.89 15.20
C LEU A 144 -24.67 -14.06 14.46
N GLN A 145 -25.79 -14.58 14.98
CA GLN A 145 -26.55 -15.63 14.31
C GLN A 145 -27.10 -15.15 12.96
N LYS A 146 -27.68 -13.94 12.91
CA LYS A 146 -28.19 -13.35 11.67
C LYS A 146 -27.09 -13.16 10.63
N VAL A 147 -25.91 -12.67 11.02
CA VAL A 147 -24.75 -12.51 10.12
C VAL A 147 -24.32 -13.87 9.57
N SER A 148 -24.22 -14.89 10.42
CA SER A 148 -23.85 -16.25 9.99
C SER A 148 -24.86 -16.82 8.99
N GLN A 149 -26.16 -16.73 9.28
CA GLN A 149 -27.22 -17.19 8.37
C GLN A 149 -27.21 -16.43 7.03
N THR A 150 -26.95 -15.12 7.07
CA THR A 150 -26.86 -14.28 5.87
C THR A 150 -25.68 -14.71 5.00
N LYS A 151 -24.52 -15.00 5.60
CA LYS A 151 -23.33 -15.49 4.87
C LYS A 151 -23.59 -16.84 4.20
N ILE A 152 -24.26 -17.78 4.88
CA ILE A 152 -24.65 -19.08 4.31
C ILE A 152 -25.58 -18.87 3.11
N LYS A 153 -26.66 -18.10 3.29
CA LYS A 153 -27.62 -17.81 2.21
C LYS A 153 -26.97 -17.10 1.03
N ALA A 154 -26.04 -16.18 1.27
CA ALA A 154 -25.30 -15.51 0.20
C ALA A 154 -24.43 -16.50 -0.59
N GLY A 155 -23.79 -17.46 0.08
CA GLY A 155 -23.02 -18.52 -0.57
C GLY A 155 -23.86 -19.49 -1.41
N GLU A 156 -25.14 -19.67 -1.08
CA GLU A 156 -26.09 -20.46 -1.87
C GLU A 156 -26.62 -19.72 -3.10
N LEU A 157 -26.78 -18.39 -3.00
CA LEU A 157 -27.40 -17.56 -4.05
C LEU A 157 -26.40 -16.96 -5.04
N LEU A 158 -25.17 -16.71 -4.63
CA LEU A 158 -24.17 -16.02 -5.43
C LEU A 158 -23.07 -16.99 -5.90
N PRO A 159 -22.64 -16.89 -7.17
CA PRO A 159 -21.42 -17.57 -7.58
C PRO A 159 -20.21 -16.98 -6.83
N ALA A 160 -19.06 -17.68 -6.92
CA ALA A 160 -17.82 -17.15 -6.40
C ALA A 160 -17.54 -15.76 -7.00
N LEU A 161 -17.54 -14.73 -6.14
CA LEU A 161 -17.27 -13.36 -6.57
C LEU A 161 -15.77 -13.21 -6.89
N PRO A 162 -15.41 -12.43 -7.92
CA PRO A 162 -14.02 -12.16 -8.21
C PRO A 162 -13.38 -11.42 -7.03
N LEU A 163 -12.17 -11.85 -6.66
CA LEU A 163 -11.37 -11.16 -5.66
C LEU A 163 -11.03 -9.75 -6.14
N ARG A 164 -10.93 -8.81 -5.17
CA ARG A 164 -10.48 -7.43 -5.42
C ARG A 164 -9.12 -7.23 -4.75
N PRO A 165 -8.03 -7.78 -5.31
CA PRO A 165 -6.72 -7.58 -4.73
C PRO A 165 -6.34 -6.09 -4.76
N PRO A 166 -5.50 -5.64 -3.83
CA PRO A 166 -4.99 -4.28 -3.87
C PRO A 166 -4.17 -4.06 -5.14
N GLY A 167 -4.22 -2.84 -5.69
CA GLY A 167 -3.58 -2.51 -6.95
C GLY A 167 -2.90 -1.15 -6.90
N PHE A 168 -2.01 -0.92 -7.87
CA PHE A 168 -1.29 0.34 -7.97
C PHE A 168 -2.18 1.52 -8.37
N CYS A 169 -1.75 2.74 -8.02
CA CYS A 169 -2.40 3.96 -8.48
C CYS A 169 -2.37 4.11 -10.01
N VAL A 170 -3.25 4.97 -10.54
CA VAL A 170 -3.24 5.34 -11.97
C VAL A 170 -1.91 6.02 -12.30
N GLY A 171 -1.23 5.48 -13.31
CA GLY A 171 0.08 5.96 -13.72
C GLY A 171 1.19 5.74 -12.69
N CYS A 172 1.05 4.77 -11.77
CA CYS A 172 2.14 4.45 -10.84
C CYS A 172 3.43 4.05 -11.59
N PRO A 173 4.60 4.59 -11.19
CA PRO A 173 5.89 4.34 -11.83
C PRO A 173 6.47 2.95 -11.55
N GLU A 174 5.88 2.14 -10.66
CA GLU A 174 6.41 0.79 -10.35
C GLU A 174 5.85 -0.30 -11.28
N ARG A 175 4.64 -0.08 -11.83
CA ARG A 175 3.99 -0.97 -12.82
C ARG A 175 4.91 -1.37 -13.99
N PRO A 176 5.63 -0.43 -14.64
CA PRO A 176 6.49 -0.76 -15.77
C PRO A 176 7.59 -1.76 -15.44
N VAL A 177 8.12 -1.73 -14.21
CA VAL A 177 9.18 -2.65 -13.78
C VAL A 177 8.65 -4.07 -13.72
N PHE A 178 7.45 -4.27 -13.18
CA PHE A 178 6.80 -5.57 -13.17
C PHE A 178 6.35 -6.02 -14.56
N SER A 179 5.93 -5.10 -15.43
CA SER A 179 5.70 -5.40 -16.85
C SER A 179 6.98 -5.92 -17.51
N ALA A 180 8.11 -5.22 -17.33
CA ALA A 180 9.41 -5.60 -17.86
C ALA A 180 9.87 -6.97 -17.34
N MET A 181 9.75 -7.22 -16.03
CA MET A 181 10.07 -8.53 -15.44
C MET A 181 9.22 -9.65 -16.05
N LYS A 182 7.93 -9.41 -16.28
CA LYS A 182 7.02 -10.37 -16.90
C LYS A 182 7.37 -10.67 -18.35
N LEU A 183 7.81 -9.66 -19.11
CA LEU A 183 8.30 -9.84 -20.49
C LEU A 183 9.61 -10.64 -20.51
N VAL A 184 10.59 -10.24 -19.71
CA VAL A 184 11.90 -10.90 -19.63
C VAL A 184 11.77 -12.35 -19.13
N ALA A 185 10.78 -12.65 -18.28
CA ALA A 185 10.52 -14.01 -17.83
C ALA A 185 10.16 -14.99 -18.96
N GLN A 186 9.76 -14.51 -20.15
CA GLN A 186 9.57 -15.38 -21.32
C GLN A 186 10.91 -15.92 -21.85
N ASP A 187 11.99 -15.14 -21.73
CA ASP A 187 13.31 -15.49 -22.23
C ASP A 187 14.14 -16.27 -21.21
N ILE A 188 14.09 -15.86 -19.93
CA ILE A 188 14.97 -16.39 -18.87
C ILE A 188 14.22 -17.24 -17.85
N GLY A 189 12.90 -17.39 -18.00
CA GLY A 189 12.00 -17.98 -17.00
C GLY A 189 11.88 -17.13 -15.73
N ARG A 190 11.07 -17.58 -14.77
CA ARG A 190 10.87 -16.85 -13.50
C ARG A 190 11.99 -17.17 -12.49
N PRO A 191 12.65 -16.16 -11.87
CA PRO A 191 13.49 -16.36 -10.70
C PRO A 191 12.65 -16.34 -9.41
N HIS A 192 13.28 -16.64 -8.27
CA HIS A 192 12.70 -16.29 -6.98
C HIS A 192 12.72 -14.77 -6.79
N VAL A 193 11.58 -14.18 -6.46
CA VAL A 193 11.43 -12.75 -6.19
C VAL A 193 11.08 -12.55 -4.72
N SER A 194 12.02 -11.99 -3.96
CA SER A 194 11.80 -11.54 -2.60
C SER A 194 11.29 -10.09 -2.60
N MET A 195 10.09 -9.88 -2.08
CA MET A 195 9.43 -8.58 -1.99
C MET A 195 9.66 -7.96 -0.62
N ASP A 196 9.81 -6.65 -0.59
CA ASP A 196 9.80 -5.86 0.65
C ASP A 196 8.38 -5.39 0.97
N VAL A 197 8.10 -4.90 2.18
CA VAL A 197 6.84 -4.19 2.47
C VAL A 197 6.83 -2.82 1.75
N GLY A 198 5.81 -2.53 0.94
CA GLY A 198 5.65 -1.26 0.22
C GLY A 198 4.62 -1.33 -0.91
N CYS A 199 4.52 -0.27 -1.73
CA CYS A 199 3.60 -0.26 -2.88
C CYS A 199 3.89 -1.41 -3.86
N HIS A 200 5.15 -1.76 -4.01
CA HIS A 200 5.62 -2.83 -4.89
C HIS A 200 5.06 -4.19 -4.50
N CYS A 201 4.59 -4.42 -3.26
CA CYS A 201 3.84 -5.63 -2.88
C CYS A 201 2.63 -5.90 -3.77
N PHE A 202 2.01 -4.85 -4.33
CA PHE A 202 0.86 -5.02 -5.22
C PHE A 202 1.23 -5.72 -6.53
N GLY A 203 2.53 -5.76 -6.88
CA GLY A 203 3.06 -6.56 -7.98
C GLY A 203 2.91 -8.06 -7.78
N SER A 204 2.66 -8.53 -6.55
CA SER A 204 2.39 -9.96 -6.26
C SER A 204 1.03 -10.43 -6.71
N PHE A 205 0.08 -9.51 -6.91
CA PHE A 205 -1.24 -9.84 -7.42
C PHE A 205 -1.31 -9.73 -8.94
N GLU A 206 -2.41 -10.21 -9.51
CA GLU A 206 -2.72 -10.06 -10.92
C GLU A 206 -2.76 -8.56 -11.32
N PRO A 207 -2.28 -8.21 -12.53
CA PRO A 207 -1.86 -9.12 -13.59
C PRO A 207 -0.35 -9.45 -13.58
N PHE A 208 0.41 -8.96 -12.60
CA PHE A 208 1.87 -9.08 -12.59
C PHE A 208 2.33 -10.43 -12.04
N SER A 209 1.71 -10.88 -10.94
CA SER A 209 1.99 -12.14 -10.26
C SER A 209 3.49 -12.35 -9.97
N GLN A 210 4.14 -11.29 -9.45
CA GLN A 210 5.57 -11.24 -9.10
C GLN A 210 5.75 -11.22 -7.57
N GLY A 211 6.48 -12.17 -7.03
CA GLY A 211 6.76 -12.24 -5.60
C GLY A 211 6.51 -13.63 -5.05
N ASN A 212 7.50 -14.14 -4.33
CA ASN A 212 7.50 -15.45 -3.71
C ASN A 212 7.54 -15.35 -2.18
N THR A 213 8.24 -14.35 -1.65
CA THR A 213 8.40 -14.11 -0.21
C THR A 213 8.24 -12.64 0.11
N LEU A 214 7.68 -12.33 1.27
CA LEU A 214 7.57 -10.97 1.82
C LEU A 214 7.82 -11.07 3.33
N LEU A 215 8.97 -10.58 3.79
CA LEU A 215 9.42 -10.77 5.17
C LEU A 215 9.16 -9.55 6.07
N GLY A 216 9.37 -8.34 5.56
CA GLY A 216 9.29 -7.12 6.36
C GLY A 216 9.72 -5.89 5.57
N TYR A 217 9.98 -4.80 6.27
CA TYR A 217 10.41 -3.53 5.68
C TYR A 217 11.94 -3.39 5.70
N GLY A 218 12.54 -3.20 4.52
CA GLY A 218 13.99 -3.21 4.28
C GLY A 218 14.64 -4.60 4.37
N MET A 219 13.89 -5.68 4.20
CA MET A 219 14.32 -7.06 4.45
C MET A 219 14.36 -7.93 3.18
N SER A 220 13.90 -7.44 2.03
CA SER A 220 13.80 -8.28 0.81
C SER A 220 15.13 -8.90 0.35
N LEU A 221 16.22 -8.12 0.33
CA LEU A 221 17.55 -8.63 -0.05
C LEU A 221 18.13 -9.60 0.99
N ALA A 222 17.91 -9.33 2.28
CA ALA A 222 18.30 -10.24 3.35
C ALA A 222 17.56 -11.58 3.23
N SER A 223 16.24 -11.52 2.96
CA SER A 223 15.41 -12.70 2.74
C SER A 223 15.83 -13.49 1.49
N ALA A 224 16.25 -12.81 0.42
CA ALA A 224 16.75 -13.46 -0.79
C ALA A 224 18.03 -14.30 -0.56
N ALA A 225 18.85 -13.94 0.43
CA ALA A 225 20.05 -14.70 0.78
C ALA A 225 19.71 -16.12 1.30
N GLY A 226 18.57 -16.30 1.97
CA GLY A 226 18.13 -17.59 2.50
C GLY A 226 17.77 -18.62 1.41
N VAL A 227 17.37 -18.17 0.23
CA VAL A 227 17.01 -19.05 -0.90
C VAL A 227 18.12 -19.17 -1.94
N SER A 228 19.09 -18.25 -1.95
CA SER A 228 20.16 -18.19 -2.95
C SER A 228 20.94 -19.52 -3.11
N PRO A 229 21.31 -20.26 -2.04
CA PRO A 229 22.07 -21.50 -2.17
C PRO A 229 21.30 -22.64 -2.86
N MET A 230 19.97 -22.58 -2.82
CA MET A 230 19.07 -23.61 -3.37
C MET A 230 18.44 -23.20 -4.70
N SER A 231 18.78 -22.01 -5.22
CA SER A 231 18.19 -21.48 -6.45
C SER A 231 19.10 -21.73 -7.65
N SER A 232 18.51 -22.21 -8.75
CA SER A 232 19.20 -22.36 -10.04
C SER A 232 19.42 -21.04 -10.78
N LYS A 233 18.77 -19.97 -10.32
CA LYS A 233 18.84 -18.61 -10.89
C LYS A 233 19.21 -17.61 -9.81
N ARG A 234 19.72 -16.46 -10.23
CA ARG A 234 19.95 -15.33 -9.32
C ARG A 234 18.62 -14.93 -8.67
N PRO A 235 18.52 -14.90 -7.33
CA PRO A 235 17.32 -14.37 -6.69
C PRO A 235 17.24 -12.86 -6.91
N VAL A 236 16.02 -12.36 -7.03
CA VAL A 236 15.72 -10.94 -7.22
C VAL A 236 15.09 -10.42 -5.93
N ALA A 237 15.55 -9.28 -5.45
CA ALA A 237 14.97 -8.54 -4.34
C ALA A 237 14.36 -7.24 -4.88
N ILE A 238 13.09 -6.98 -4.57
CA ILE A 238 12.43 -5.71 -4.85
C ILE A 238 12.33 -4.93 -3.54
N MET A 239 12.79 -3.69 -3.52
CA MET A 239 12.85 -2.86 -2.32
C MET A 239 12.42 -1.43 -2.67
N GLY A 240 11.64 -0.78 -1.80
CA GLY A 240 11.39 0.65 -1.92
C GLY A 240 12.57 1.45 -1.37
N ASP A 241 12.74 2.70 -1.82
CA ASP A 241 13.70 3.65 -1.23
C ASP A 241 13.54 3.83 0.30
N GLY A 242 12.32 3.83 0.83
CA GLY A 242 12.10 3.87 2.28
C GLY A 242 12.61 2.60 2.98
N GLY A 243 12.38 1.42 2.39
CA GLY A 243 12.92 0.16 2.90
C GLY A 243 14.45 0.13 2.86
N PHE A 244 15.04 0.74 1.82
CA PHE A 244 16.48 0.93 1.68
C PHE A 244 17.07 1.73 2.84
N TRP A 245 16.47 2.88 3.19
CA TRP A 245 16.94 3.74 4.28
C TRP A 245 16.61 3.22 5.68
N HIS A 246 15.66 2.28 5.82
CA HIS A 246 15.31 1.70 7.10
C HIS A 246 16.25 0.54 7.49
N ASN A 247 16.08 -0.64 6.87
CA ASN A 247 16.91 -1.83 7.16
C ASN A 247 17.72 -2.30 5.96
N GLY A 248 17.35 -1.88 4.74
CA GLY A 248 17.87 -2.45 3.50
C GLY A 248 19.37 -2.24 3.29
N LEU A 249 19.88 -1.09 3.72
CA LEU A 249 21.31 -0.76 3.61
C LEU A 249 22.18 -1.72 4.43
N LEU A 250 21.89 -1.85 5.73
CA LEU A 250 22.70 -2.63 6.66
C LEU A 250 22.43 -4.14 6.54
N SER A 251 21.17 -4.54 6.69
CA SER A 251 20.81 -5.97 6.72
C SER A 251 20.79 -6.61 5.33
N GLY A 252 20.56 -5.82 4.28
CA GLY A 252 20.56 -6.26 2.89
C GLY A 252 21.91 -6.08 2.22
N VAL A 253 22.25 -4.84 1.85
CA VAL A 253 23.39 -4.54 0.96
C VAL A 253 24.73 -4.90 1.62
N ALA A 254 25.00 -4.38 2.83
CA ALA A 254 26.28 -4.63 3.50
C ALA A 254 26.49 -6.12 3.79
N SER A 255 25.44 -6.82 4.25
CA SER A 255 25.47 -8.27 4.45
C SER A 255 25.72 -9.03 3.15
N ASN A 256 25.06 -8.65 2.05
CA ASN A 256 25.23 -9.31 0.75
C ASN A 256 26.66 -9.12 0.22
N LEU A 257 27.23 -7.92 0.33
CA LEU A 257 28.61 -7.63 -0.08
C LEU A 257 29.63 -8.44 0.73
N LEU A 258 29.47 -8.50 2.06
CA LEU A 258 30.31 -9.31 2.94
C LEU A 258 30.28 -10.79 2.53
N ASN A 259 29.09 -11.31 2.26
CA ASN A 259 28.85 -12.70 1.89
C ASN A 259 29.09 -12.99 0.39
N LYS A 260 29.53 -11.99 -0.39
CA LYS A 260 29.75 -12.10 -1.85
C LYS A 260 28.55 -12.68 -2.61
N GLY A 261 27.34 -12.27 -2.23
CA GLY A 261 26.10 -12.75 -2.83
C GLY A 261 25.97 -12.40 -4.32
N ASP A 262 25.39 -13.30 -5.11
CA ASP A 262 25.17 -13.12 -6.57
C ASP A 262 23.68 -12.89 -6.90
N GLY A 263 23.07 -11.89 -6.26
CA GLY A 263 21.66 -11.53 -6.45
C GLY A 263 21.44 -10.26 -7.28
N VAL A 264 20.17 -9.96 -7.59
CA VAL A 264 19.75 -8.68 -8.18
C VAL A 264 18.88 -7.94 -7.16
N LEU A 265 19.25 -6.70 -6.83
CA LEU A 265 18.43 -5.77 -6.06
C LEU A 265 17.84 -4.74 -7.01
N ILE A 266 16.53 -4.60 -7.02
CA ILE A 266 15.82 -3.50 -7.69
C ILE A 266 15.29 -2.56 -6.62
N VAL A 267 15.81 -1.34 -6.59
CA VAL A 267 15.34 -0.28 -5.69
C VAL A 267 14.33 0.60 -6.44
N MET A 268 13.06 0.51 -6.04
CA MET A 268 11.98 1.38 -6.50
C MET A 268 12.16 2.76 -5.86
N LYS A 269 12.81 3.67 -6.58
CA LYS A 269 13.09 5.04 -6.12
C LYS A 269 11.97 5.95 -6.61
N ASN A 270 10.95 6.11 -5.76
CA ASN A 270 9.79 6.95 -6.05
C ASN A 270 9.78 8.27 -5.27
N GLY A 271 10.76 8.47 -4.39
CA GLY A 271 11.02 9.68 -3.63
C GLY A 271 10.34 9.72 -2.27
N TYR A 272 9.58 8.69 -1.87
CA TYR A 272 8.74 8.74 -0.68
C TYR A 272 8.49 7.35 -0.08
N ALA A 273 8.23 7.29 1.23
CA ALA A 273 7.55 6.14 1.82
C ALA A 273 6.07 6.16 1.39
N SER A 274 5.81 5.77 0.15
CA SER A 274 4.53 6.03 -0.52
C SER A 274 3.35 5.27 0.10
N ALA A 275 3.53 3.99 0.42
CA ALA A 275 2.45 3.12 0.90
C ALA A 275 1.87 3.54 2.26
N THR A 276 2.67 4.21 3.09
CA THR A 276 2.32 4.64 4.44
C THR A 276 1.74 6.05 4.49
N GLY A 277 1.52 6.70 3.33
CA GLY A 277 1.03 8.07 3.25
C GLY A 277 2.10 9.09 2.91
N THR A 278 3.06 8.71 2.05
CA THR A 278 4.01 9.59 1.36
C THR A 278 4.88 10.41 2.30
N GLN A 279 5.49 9.76 3.30
CA GLN A 279 6.47 10.40 4.18
C GLN A 279 7.76 10.71 3.43
N GLU A 280 8.40 11.81 3.82
CA GLU A 280 9.71 12.18 3.29
C GLU A 280 10.82 11.24 3.81
N LEU A 281 11.85 11.09 2.99
CA LEU A 281 13.00 10.24 3.16
C LEU A 281 14.27 11.02 2.83
N LEU A 282 15.43 10.44 3.12
CA LEU A 282 16.71 10.99 2.68
C LEU A 282 16.79 11.10 1.14
N SER A 283 16.11 10.21 0.41
CA SER A 283 16.02 10.23 -1.05
C SER A 283 14.80 10.97 -1.59
N SER A 284 14.12 11.76 -0.75
CA SER A 284 13.06 12.64 -1.23
C SER A 284 13.65 13.79 -2.02
N PRO A 285 13.04 14.17 -3.16
CA PRO A 285 13.49 15.34 -3.92
C PRO A 285 13.48 16.58 -3.04
N PRO A 286 14.48 17.47 -3.14
CA PRO A 286 14.44 18.75 -2.44
C PRO A 286 13.33 19.65 -3.03
N GLU A 287 12.86 20.60 -2.24
CA GLU A 287 11.68 21.41 -2.58
C GLU A 287 11.86 22.21 -3.88
N ASP A 288 13.04 22.76 -4.11
CA ASP A 288 13.39 23.47 -5.34
C ASP A 288 13.30 22.56 -6.58
N ALA A 289 13.80 21.34 -6.48
CA ALA A 289 13.68 20.35 -7.56
C ALA A 289 12.23 19.96 -7.84
N ARG A 290 11.38 19.85 -6.81
CA ARG A 290 9.93 19.58 -6.99
C ARG A 290 9.25 20.69 -7.76
N MET A 291 9.59 21.94 -7.46
CA MET A 291 9.06 23.13 -8.14
C MET A 291 9.52 23.21 -9.60
N VAL A 292 10.79 22.88 -9.87
CA VAL A 292 11.39 22.94 -11.22
C VAL A 292 10.98 21.76 -12.11
N ALA A 293 10.50 20.65 -11.54
CA ALA A 293 10.16 19.47 -12.32
C ALA A 293 9.10 19.74 -13.40
N VAL A 294 8.22 20.75 -13.27
CA VAL A 294 7.13 21.12 -14.22
C VAL A 294 6.43 19.90 -14.83
N GLY A 295 6.13 18.92 -13.98
CA GLY A 295 5.49 17.69 -14.40
C GLY A 295 6.41 16.66 -15.05
N ASN A 296 7.71 16.72 -14.87
CA ASN A 296 8.62 15.57 -14.95
C ASN A 296 8.79 14.93 -13.57
N SER A 297 9.52 13.82 -13.50
CA SER A 297 9.88 13.21 -12.22
C SER A 297 10.85 14.12 -11.45
N ALA A 298 10.56 14.40 -10.18
CA ALA A 298 11.50 15.07 -9.29
C ALA A 298 12.49 14.09 -8.61
N ALA A 299 12.20 12.77 -8.65
CA ALA A 299 13.01 11.75 -7.96
C ALA A 299 14.45 11.62 -8.46
N ASP A 300 14.72 11.96 -9.73
CA ASP A 300 16.06 11.95 -10.32
C ASP A 300 16.98 13.05 -9.78
N ALA A 301 16.44 14.09 -9.14
CA ALA A 301 17.23 15.18 -8.57
C ALA A 301 18.02 14.78 -7.32
N ASP A 302 17.59 13.71 -6.64
CA ASP A 302 18.35 13.09 -5.57
C ASP A 302 19.27 12.00 -6.14
N ARG A 303 20.48 11.84 -5.60
CA ARG A 303 21.44 10.76 -5.98
C ARG A 303 21.98 10.00 -4.77
N THR A 304 21.38 10.22 -3.60
CA THR A 304 21.96 9.77 -2.32
C THR A 304 22.02 8.24 -2.21
N ILE A 305 21.06 7.52 -2.78
CA ILE A 305 21.06 6.05 -2.82
C ILE A 305 22.24 5.54 -3.67
N GLU A 306 22.38 6.08 -4.89
CA GLU A 306 23.42 5.73 -5.85
C GLU A 306 24.82 5.95 -5.26
N ASP A 307 25.04 7.11 -4.66
CA ASP A 307 26.32 7.51 -4.08
C ASP A 307 26.65 6.66 -2.86
N THR A 308 25.65 6.35 -2.01
CA THR A 308 25.81 5.45 -0.86
C THR A 308 26.21 4.04 -1.29
N LEU A 309 25.52 3.48 -2.30
CA LEU A 309 25.82 2.15 -2.84
C LEU A 309 27.24 2.09 -3.45
N THR A 310 27.63 3.15 -4.16
CA THR A 310 28.98 3.29 -4.73
C THR A 310 30.02 3.33 -3.62
N GLY A 311 29.78 4.12 -2.57
CA GLY A 311 30.66 4.23 -1.39
C GLY A 311 30.81 2.92 -0.62
N LEU A 312 29.74 2.12 -0.51
CA LEU A 312 29.79 0.78 0.08
C LEU A 312 30.52 -0.27 -0.78
N GLY A 313 30.80 0.06 -2.05
CA GLY A 313 31.59 -0.79 -2.93
C GLY A 313 30.77 -1.65 -3.91
N VAL A 314 29.49 -1.36 -4.13
CA VAL A 314 28.72 -1.99 -5.22
C VAL A 314 29.38 -1.64 -6.56
N LYS A 315 29.72 -2.66 -7.36
CA LYS A 315 30.42 -2.47 -8.64
C LYS A 315 29.50 -2.54 -9.86
N TRP A 316 28.35 -3.20 -9.74
CA TRP A 316 27.33 -3.24 -10.78
C TRP A 316 26.12 -2.44 -10.31
N LEU A 317 26.02 -1.21 -10.83
CA LEU A 317 24.96 -0.26 -10.54
C LEU A 317 24.45 0.33 -11.85
N ARG A 318 23.13 0.28 -12.06
CA ARG A 318 22.45 0.88 -13.21
C ARG A 318 21.24 1.66 -12.74
N THR A 319 20.98 2.81 -13.33
CA THR A 319 19.76 3.58 -13.10
C THR A 319 18.94 3.56 -14.37
N VAL A 320 17.64 3.31 -14.25
CA VAL A 320 16.70 3.25 -15.37
C VAL A 320 15.48 4.11 -15.04
N ASN A 321 14.94 4.78 -16.05
CA ASN A 321 13.63 5.41 -15.92
C ASN A 321 12.55 4.35 -16.10
N ASN A 322 11.67 4.21 -15.10
CA ASN A 322 10.68 3.14 -15.10
C ASN A 322 9.75 3.20 -16.31
N TYR A 323 9.37 4.39 -16.79
CA TYR A 323 8.46 4.51 -17.92
C TYR A 323 9.06 4.09 -19.27
N LYS A 324 10.35 3.74 -19.33
CA LYS A 324 11.01 3.16 -20.51
C LYS A 324 11.11 1.64 -20.36
N VAL A 325 10.00 0.92 -20.52
CA VAL A 325 9.88 -0.53 -20.29
C VAL A 325 10.92 -1.31 -21.10
N GLY A 326 11.23 -0.89 -22.32
CA GLY A 326 12.27 -1.53 -23.13
C GLY A 326 13.66 -1.45 -22.49
N GLU A 327 14.01 -0.30 -21.91
CA GLU A 327 15.28 -0.07 -21.20
C GLU A 327 15.33 -0.90 -19.91
N VAL A 328 14.25 -0.86 -19.11
CA VAL A 328 14.13 -1.66 -17.88
C VAL A 328 14.28 -3.14 -18.19
N SER A 329 13.61 -3.64 -19.24
CA SER A 329 13.71 -5.04 -19.69
C SER A 329 15.15 -5.41 -20.06
N LYS A 330 15.82 -4.55 -20.83
CA LYS A 330 17.20 -4.76 -21.26
C LYS A 330 18.16 -4.84 -20.07
N VAL A 331 18.10 -3.87 -19.16
CA VAL A 331 18.98 -3.79 -17.98
C VAL A 331 18.69 -4.94 -17.00
N TYR A 332 17.43 -5.28 -16.79
CA TYR A 332 17.05 -6.43 -15.96
C TYR A 332 17.57 -7.75 -16.55
N LYS A 333 17.42 -7.95 -17.87
CA LYS A 333 17.95 -9.12 -18.57
C LYS A 333 19.49 -9.19 -18.48
N GLU A 334 20.17 -8.05 -18.65
CA GLU A 334 21.63 -7.94 -18.45
C GLU A 334 22.03 -8.35 -17.02
N ALA A 335 21.34 -7.83 -15.99
CA ALA A 335 21.62 -8.17 -14.59
C ALA A 335 21.48 -9.68 -14.32
N MET A 336 20.50 -10.31 -14.96
CA MET A 336 20.24 -11.73 -14.79
C MET A 336 21.23 -12.62 -15.54
N GLN A 337 21.79 -12.17 -16.67
CA GLN A 337 22.61 -12.99 -17.58
C GLN A 337 24.10 -12.65 -17.57
N THR A 338 24.53 -11.50 -17.04
CA THR A 338 25.93 -11.07 -17.01
C THR A 338 26.85 -12.09 -16.32
N ASP A 339 28.10 -12.18 -16.75
CA ASP A 339 29.14 -13.00 -16.10
C ASP A 339 29.65 -12.40 -14.79
N TYR A 340 29.32 -11.14 -14.51
CA TYR A 340 29.68 -10.49 -13.25
C TYR A 340 29.11 -11.27 -12.05
N ARG A 341 30.01 -11.70 -11.15
CA ARG A 341 29.69 -12.40 -9.90
C ARG A 341 29.71 -11.40 -8.75
N GLY A 342 28.55 -11.15 -8.17
CA GLY A 342 28.34 -10.15 -7.14
C GLY A 342 26.96 -9.51 -7.23
N LEU A 343 26.66 -8.61 -6.30
CA LEU A 343 25.38 -7.90 -6.24
C LEU A 343 25.21 -6.98 -7.45
N LYS A 344 24.09 -7.14 -8.17
CA LYS A 344 23.62 -6.20 -9.18
C LYS A 344 22.59 -5.31 -8.54
N VAL A 345 22.75 -4.00 -8.65
CA VAL A 345 21.72 -3.05 -8.21
C VAL A 345 21.17 -2.28 -9.40
N ILE A 346 19.84 -2.29 -9.53
CA ILE A 346 19.08 -1.49 -10.47
C ILE A 346 18.31 -0.44 -9.66
N ILE A 347 18.60 0.83 -9.89
CA ILE A 347 17.78 1.94 -9.38
C ILE A 347 16.69 2.19 -10.42
N ALA A 348 15.47 1.81 -10.03
CA ALA A 348 14.26 1.95 -10.82
C ALA A 348 13.59 3.28 -10.47
N GLU A 349 13.92 4.32 -11.23
CA GLU A 349 13.54 5.72 -10.98
C GLU A 349 12.15 6.03 -11.54
N GLY A 350 11.32 6.66 -10.70
CA GLY A 350 10.12 7.35 -11.15
C GLY A 350 9.32 7.87 -9.96
N GLU A 351 9.08 9.18 -9.91
CA GLU A 351 8.35 9.85 -8.84
C GLU A 351 6.94 9.27 -8.62
N CYS A 352 6.57 9.12 -7.36
CA CYS A 352 5.22 8.72 -6.96
C CYS A 352 4.16 9.59 -7.64
N GLN A 353 3.34 8.96 -8.49
CA GLN A 353 2.36 9.68 -9.30
C GLN A 353 1.28 10.36 -8.44
N LEU A 354 1.00 9.87 -7.23
CA LEU A 354 0.10 10.56 -6.31
C LEU A 354 0.66 11.91 -5.87
N GLU A 355 1.93 11.97 -5.46
CA GLU A 355 2.59 13.22 -5.05
C GLU A 355 2.75 14.19 -6.22
N ARG A 356 3.16 13.67 -7.38
CA ARG A 356 3.22 14.47 -8.61
C ARG A 356 1.85 15.08 -8.94
N GLN A 357 0.76 14.33 -8.82
CA GLN A 357 -0.58 14.85 -9.08
C GLN A 357 -1.07 15.80 -7.97
N ARG A 358 -0.69 15.61 -6.71
CA ARG A 358 -0.98 16.54 -5.61
C ARG A 358 -0.31 17.90 -5.84
N ARG A 359 0.90 17.92 -6.39
CA ARG A 359 1.61 19.15 -6.79
C ARG A 359 0.98 19.82 -8.02
N LEU A 360 0.75 19.06 -9.09
CA LEU A 360 0.31 19.63 -10.37
C LEU A 360 -1.15 20.09 -10.36
N LYS A 361 -2.06 19.42 -9.65
CA LYS A 361 -3.50 19.73 -9.72
C LYS A 361 -3.84 21.16 -9.26
N PRO A 362 -3.35 21.65 -8.10
CA PRO A 362 -3.60 23.03 -7.67
C PRO A 362 -3.02 24.07 -8.65
N GLU A 363 -1.80 23.84 -9.15
CA GLU A 363 -1.15 24.73 -10.13
C GLU A 363 -1.96 24.82 -11.41
N VAL A 364 -2.38 23.67 -11.95
CA VAL A 364 -3.20 23.60 -13.16
C VAL A 364 -4.55 24.29 -12.93
N ALA A 365 -5.20 24.07 -11.78
CA ALA A 365 -6.44 24.74 -11.45
C ALA A 365 -6.29 26.27 -11.39
N GLN A 366 -5.19 26.77 -10.82
CA GLN A 366 -4.90 28.20 -10.75
C GLN A 366 -4.61 28.81 -12.14
N ARG A 367 -3.90 28.09 -13.01
CA ARG A 367 -3.66 28.54 -14.39
C ARG A 367 -4.95 28.58 -15.20
N LEU A 368 -5.77 27.54 -15.05
CA LEU A 368 -7.08 27.46 -15.71
C LEU A 368 -8.02 28.58 -15.26
N SER A 369 -8.04 28.93 -13.96
CA SER A 369 -8.89 30.02 -13.45
C SER A 369 -8.46 31.41 -13.96
N LYS A 370 -7.19 31.57 -14.33
CA LYS A 370 -6.67 32.77 -15.01
C LYS A 370 -6.93 32.78 -16.52
N GLY A 371 -7.60 31.76 -17.07
CA GLY A 371 -7.83 31.64 -18.51
C GLY A 371 -6.59 31.20 -19.30
N GLU A 372 -5.53 30.72 -18.63
CA GLU A 372 -4.31 30.29 -19.32
C GLU A 372 -4.53 28.95 -20.03
N ARG A 373 -3.92 28.82 -21.21
CA ARG A 373 -3.93 27.58 -22.00
C ARG A 373 -3.25 26.45 -21.24
N HIS A 374 -3.94 25.32 -21.11
CA HIS A 374 -3.40 24.09 -20.53
C HIS A 374 -3.58 22.92 -21.49
N VAL A 375 -2.55 22.09 -21.62
CA VAL A 375 -2.60 20.86 -22.43
C VAL A 375 -2.46 19.67 -21.51
N ARG A 376 -3.47 18.81 -21.51
CA ARG A 376 -3.45 17.54 -20.81
C ARG A 376 -3.25 16.40 -21.81
N VAL A 377 -2.22 15.59 -21.60
CA VAL A 377 -2.00 14.38 -22.38
C VAL A 377 -2.91 13.27 -21.89
N LYS A 378 -3.59 12.59 -22.81
CA LYS A 378 -4.34 11.35 -22.57
C LYS A 378 -3.95 10.34 -23.65
N TYR A 379 -3.93 9.07 -23.30
CA TYR A 379 -3.79 8.00 -24.28
C TYR A 379 -5.16 7.42 -24.60
N GLY A 380 -5.34 6.95 -25.83
CA GLY A 380 -6.52 6.25 -26.27
C GLY A 380 -6.15 4.96 -27.00
N VAL A 381 -7.17 4.16 -27.26
CA VAL A 381 -7.09 2.95 -28.08
C VAL A 381 -8.00 3.17 -29.27
N ASP A 382 -7.44 3.03 -30.46
CA ASP A 382 -8.18 2.99 -31.72
C ASP A 382 -8.91 1.65 -31.82
N GLU A 383 -10.23 1.72 -31.88
CA GLU A 383 -11.13 0.57 -31.91
C GLU A 383 -11.07 -0.19 -33.24
N ASP A 384 -10.79 0.51 -34.33
CA ASP A 384 -10.67 -0.10 -35.68
C ASP A 384 -9.42 -0.98 -35.76
N THR A 385 -8.34 -0.55 -35.09
CA THR A 385 -7.06 -1.26 -35.05
C THR A 385 -6.98 -2.28 -33.90
N CYS A 386 -7.83 -2.16 -32.88
CA CYS A 386 -7.79 -3.02 -31.70
C CYS A 386 -8.15 -4.47 -32.06
N THR A 387 -7.29 -5.43 -31.68
CA THR A 387 -7.52 -6.86 -31.88
C THR A 387 -8.53 -7.46 -30.90
N GLY A 388 -8.78 -6.79 -29.77
CA GLY A 388 -9.62 -7.32 -28.69
C GLY A 388 -8.92 -8.34 -27.78
N ASP A 389 -7.61 -8.56 -27.94
CA ASP A 389 -6.89 -9.56 -27.13
C ASP A 389 -6.65 -9.15 -25.68
N HIS A 390 -6.79 -7.87 -25.33
CA HIS A 390 -6.57 -7.26 -24.00
C HIS A 390 -5.20 -7.54 -23.35
N SER A 391 -4.19 -7.87 -24.14
CA SER A 391 -2.81 -8.06 -23.68
C SER A 391 -2.25 -6.81 -22.99
N CYS A 392 -2.62 -5.62 -23.48
CA CYS A 392 -2.30 -4.33 -22.88
C CYS A 392 -2.80 -4.20 -21.43
N ILE A 393 -4.00 -4.72 -21.12
CA ILE A 393 -4.54 -4.77 -19.75
C ILE A 393 -3.74 -5.77 -18.91
N ARG A 394 -3.47 -6.97 -19.44
CA ARG A 394 -2.71 -8.03 -18.76
C ARG A 394 -1.22 -7.71 -18.53
N LEU A 395 -0.67 -6.70 -19.20
CA LEU A 395 0.70 -6.22 -18.97
C LEU A 395 0.74 -4.94 -18.15
N SER A 396 -0.20 -4.01 -18.35
CA SER A 396 -0.19 -2.70 -17.68
C SER A 396 -0.91 -2.70 -16.34
N GLY A 397 -2.04 -3.42 -16.25
CA GLY A 397 -2.96 -3.42 -15.12
C GLY A 397 -3.59 -2.05 -14.81
N CYS A 398 -3.55 -1.10 -15.73
CA CYS A 398 -3.92 0.30 -15.47
C CYS A 398 -5.43 0.42 -15.17
N PRO A 399 -5.87 1.07 -14.07
CA PRO A 399 -7.29 1.15 -13.73
C PRO A 399 -8.09 1.96 -14.75
N THR A 400 -7.42 2.82 -15.53
CA THR A 400 -8.06 3.61 -16.58
C THR A 400 -8.08 2.90 -17.92
N LEU A 401 -7.42 1.75 -18.07
CA LEU A 401 -7.45 0.93 -19.26
C LEU A 401 -8.44 -0.21 -19.03
N THR A 402 -9.64 -0.06 -19.56
CA THR A 402 -10.77 -0.98 -19.37
C THR A 402 -11.29 -1.46 -20.73
N VAL A 403 -12.43 -2.14 -20.75
CA VAL A 403 -13.10 -2.61 -21.95
C VAL A 403 -14.40 -1.83 -22.17
N LYS A 404 -14.80 -1.70 -23.44
CA LYS A 404 -16.12 -1.24 -23.87
C LYS A 404 -16.62 -2.13 -25.00
N ASP A 405 -17.92 -2.05 -25.28
CA ASP A 405 -18.52 -2.76 -26.41
C ASP A 405 -17.84 -2.35 -27.72
N ASN A 406 -17.75 -3.32 -28.64
CA ASN A 406 -17.20 -3.08 -29.96
C ASN A 406 -18.20 -2.22 -30.76
N PRO A 407 -17.78 -1.09 -31.37
CA PRO A 407 -18.65 -0.32 -32.25
C PRO A 407 -19.04 -1.10 -33.52
N ASP A 408 -18.23 -2.09 -33.93
CA ASP A 408 -18.51 -2.92 -35.09
C ASP A 408 -19.48 -4.05 -34.69
N PRO A 409 -20.72 -4.07 -35.22
CA PRO A 409 -21.72 -5.07 -34.89
C PRO A 409 -21.34 -6.49 -35.34
N LEU A 410 -20.33 -6.63 -36.23
CA LEU A 410 -19.81 -7.93 -36.67
C LEU A 410 -18.78 -8.52 -35.70
N ARG A 411 -18.30 -7.74 -34.72
CA ARG A 411 -17.28 -8.17 -33.75
C ARG A 411 -17.90 -8.28 -32.36
N VAL A 412 -17.92 -9.50 -31.82
CA VAL A 412 -18.51 -9.78 -30.50
C VAL A 412 -17.56 -9.47 -29.34
N ASP A 413 -16.25 -9.46 -29.58
CA ASP A 413 -15.26 -9.21 -28.54
C ASP A 413 -15.14 -7.72 -28.23
N PRO A 414 -15.18 -7.33 -26.95
CA PRO A 414 -15.08 -5.93 -26.55
C PRO A 414 -13.68 -5.38 -26.85
N VAL A 415 -13.61 -4.08 -27.10
CA VAL A 415 -12.34 -3.39 -27.38
C VAL A 415 -11.80 -2.73 -26.11
N ALA A 416 -10.48 -2.62 -26.02
CA ALA A 416 -9.85 -1.86 -24.95
C ALA A 416 -10.17 -0.36 -25.12
N THR A 417 -10.28 0.36 -24.00
CA THR A 417 -10.54 1.79 -23.98
C THR A 417 -9.88 2.47 -22.79
N VAL A 418 -9.57 3.75 -22.93
CA VAL A 418 -8.97 4.57 -21.88
C VAL A 418 -9.94 5.64 -21.38
N ILE A 419 -10.34 5.53 -20.12
CA ILE A 419 -11.28 6.48 -19.48
C ILE A 419 -10.60 7.76 -18.98
N ASP A 420 -11.40 8.75 -18.58
CA ASP A 420 -10.97 10.13 -18.27
C ASP A 420 -10.10 10.31 -17.01
N GLY A 421 -9.84 9.23 -16.27
CA GLY A 421 -8.86 9.25 -15.18
C GLY A 421 -7.39 9.20 -15.65
N CYS A 422 -7.13 9.04 -16.95
CA CYS A 422 -5.78 8.88 -17.47
C CYS A 422 -4.90 10.11 -17.17
N VAL A 423 -3.71 9.85 -16.58
CA VAL A 423 -2.73 10.89 -16.25
C VAL A 423 -1.66 11.09 -17.32
N GLY A 424 -1.82 10.48 -18.50
CA GLY A 424 -0.92 10.70 -19.64
C GLY A 424 0.49 10.13 -19.46
N CYS A 425 0.69 9.10 -18.65
CA CYS A 425 2.04 8.56 -18.35
C CYS A 425 2.68 7.75 -19.49
N GLY A 426 1.94 7.38 -20.54
CA GLY A 426 2.45 6.64 -21.70
C GLY A 426 2.74 5.16 -21.48
N LEU A 427 2.68 4.64 -20.25
CA LEU A 427 3.00 3.25 -19.93
C LEU A 427 2.23 2.22 -20.76
N CYS A 428 0.93 2.41 -21.00
CA CYS A 428 0.15 1.45 -21.77
C CYS A 428 0.65 1.30 -23.21
N GLY A 429 1.04 2.41 -23.86
CA GLY A 429 1.65 2.39 -25.19
C GLY A 429 3.06 1.83 -25.17
N GLU A 430 3.88 2.22 -24.18
CA GLU A 430 5.24 1.67 -24.01
C GLU A 430 5.22 0.15 -23.83
N ASN A 431 4.32 -0.38 -23.00
CA ASN A 431 4.14 -1.83 -22.84
C ASN A 431 3.77 -2.51 -24.16
N SER A 432 2.85 -1.92 -24.93
CA SER A 432 2.43 -2.46 -26.22
C SER A 432 3.56 -2.47 -27.25
N HIS A 433 4.41 -1.45 -27.27
CA HIS A 433 5.60 -1.41 -28.14
C HIS A 433 6.67 -2.40 -27.67
N ALA A 434 7.02 -2.39 -26.39
CA ALA A 434 8.06 -3.26 -25.82
C ALA A 434 7.72 -4.75 -25.99
N ALA A 435 6.44 -5.10 -25.93
CA ALA A 435 5.95 -6.45 -26.12
C ALA A 435 5.58 -6.79 -27.57
N VAL A 436 5.69 -5.83 -28.51
CA VAL A 436 5.32 -5.98 -29.93
C VAL A 436 3.89 -6.51 -30.10
N LEU A 437 2.95 -5.99 -29.28
CA LEU A 437 1.60 -6.56 -29.16
C LEU A 437 0.56 -5.88 -30.03
N CYS A 438 0.52 -4.54 -30.04
CA CYS A 438 -0.65 -3.85 -30.58
C CYS A 438 -0.31 -2.41 -31.03
N PRO A 439 -0.61 -2.03 -32.28
CA PRO A 439 -0.41 -0.67 -32.78
C PRO A 439 -1.58 0.28 -32.48
N SER A 440 -2.60 -0.16 -31.74
CA SER A 440 -3.85 0.60 -31.54
C SER A 440 -3.73 1.82 -30.61
N PHE A 441 -2.62 2.00 -29.90
CA PHE A 441 -2.49 3.12 -28.96
C PHE A 441 -2.17 4.43 -29.69
N TYR A 442 -2.93 5.47 -29.39
CA TYR A 442 -2.64 6.84 -29.82
C TYR A 442 -2.49 7.78 -28.63
N ARG A 443 -1.70 8.85 -28.84
CA ARG A 443 -1.55 9.97 -27.90
C ARG A 443 -2.47 11.10 -28.32
N ALA A 444 -3.35 11.53 -27.43
CA ALA A 444 -4.23 12.67 -27.61
C ALA A 444 -3.83 13.83 -26.68
N GLU A 445 -3.98 15.04 -27.19
CA GLU A 445 -3.81 16.27 -26.41
C GLU A 445 -5.17 16.93 -26.21
N VAL A 446 -5.59 17.04 -24.96
CA VAL A 446 -6.81 17.74 -24.57
C VAL A 446 -6.42 19.17 -24.22
N VAL A 447 -6.80 20.13 -25.05
CA VAL A 447 -6.54 21.55 -24.86
C VAL A 447 -7.68 22.18 -24.07
N GLN A 448 -7.35 22.79 -22.94
CA GLN A 448 -8.24 23.62 -22.12
C GLN A 448 -7.81 25.08 -22.21
N ASN A 449 -8.78 26.00 -22.24
CA ASN A 449 -8.56 27.42 -22.59
C ASN A 449 -7.80 27.57 -23.92
N PRO A 450 -8.37 27.07 -25.05
CA PRO A 450 -7.70 27.09 -26.35
C PRO A 450 -7.46 28.53 -26.81
N THR A 451 -6.28 28.78 -27.37
CA THR A 451 -5.94 30.04 -28.05
C THR A 451 -6.72 30.18 -29.36
N LEU A 452 -6.71 31.37 -29.96
CA LEU A 452 -7.30 31.58 -31.28
C LEU A 452 -6.67 30.67 -32.35
N LEU A 453 -5.36 30.41 -32.24
CA LEU A 453 -4.66 29.48 -33.12
C LEU A 453 -5.17 28.05 -32.94
N ASP A 454 -5.34 27.60 -31.70
CA ASP A 454 -5.87 26.24 -31.43
C ASP A 454 -7.26 26.05 -32.05
N ARG A 455 -8.14 27.05 -31.92
CA ARG A 455 -9.49 27.02 -32.51
C ARG A 455 -9.45 27.00 -34.03
N TRP A 456 -8.60 27.84 -34.63
CA TRP A 456 -8.42 27.90 -36.08
C TRP A 456 -7.89 26.57 -36.65
N VAL A 457 -6.87 25.97 -36.01
CA VAL A 457 -6.32 24.66 -36.42
C VAL A 457 -7.36 23.55 -36.26
N ALA A 458 -8.14 23.58 -35.18
CA ALA A 458 -9.19 22.60 -34.92
C ALA A 458 -10.47 22.80 -35.77
N LYS A 459 -10.55 23.88 -36.57
CA LYS A 459 -11.75 24.30 -37.32
C LYS A 459 -12.98 24.45 -36.41
N LEU A 460 -12.78 25.00 -35.20
CA LEU A 460 -13.80 25.27 -34.18
C LEU A 460 -14.25 26.73 -34.15
#